data_AF-A0A7J0D3E7-F1
#
_entry.id   AF-A0A7J0D3E7-F1
#
_cell.length_a   1.000
_cell.length_b   1.000
_cell.length_c   1.000
_cell.angle_alpha   90.00
_cell.angle_beta   90.00
_cell.angle_gamma   90.00
#
_symmetry.space_group_name_H-M   'P 1'
#
loop_
_entity.id
_entity.type
_entity.pdbx_description
1 polymer ?
#
loop_
_entity_poly.entity_id
_entity_poly.type
_entity_poly.pdbx_seq_one_letter_code
_entity_poly.pdbx_strand_id
1 'polypeptide(L)'
;MVSQPRRSYSNATIAALTTLARGGCYYPGCNVPILRLIDGEPFLNLEIAHIRAFEDNGPRPEEGLDIRGRNSFGNLILLCTAHHKLVDGPRSGEFPVETLDSWKDARESEGINALAGLTDLTEDKLASMIQEAQYELVERLEPALDEFARTAPELAALLRSVTREISAPRIHGFGMPEDAIRMLSSASRDLTHLPDTAPQLVKAARFLTQLYRPNR
;
A
#
# COMPACT_ATOMS: atom_id res chain seq x y z
N MET A 1 23.65 5.84 44.04
CA MET A 1 22.17 5.88 43.91
C MET A 1 21.80 4.97 42.75
N VAL A 2 21.17 3.83 43.02
CA VAL A 2 20.68 2.95 41.94
C VAL A 2 19.49 3.67 41.30
N SER A 3 19.58 3.98 40.00
CA SER A 3 18.48 4.64 39.28
C SER A 3 17.26 3.73 39.33
N GLN A 4 16.13 4.23 39.85
CA GLN A 4 14.91 3.43 39.81
C GLN A 4 14.49 3.16 38.36
N PRO A 5 14.00 1.94 38.06
CA PRO A 5 13.48 1.62 36.74
C PRO A 5 12.33 2.58 36.40
N ARG A 6 12.37 3.16 35.20
CA ARG A 6 11.34 4.08 34.71
C ARG A 6 10.66 3.53 33.47
N ARG A 7 9.35 3.75 33.38
CA ARG A 7 8.60 3.56 32.14
C ARG A 7 9.08 4.58 31.13
N SER A 8 9.56 4.10 30.00
CA SER A 8 10.15 4.95 28.96
C SER A 8 9.93 4.31 27.60
N TYR A 9 9.21 5.01 26.72
CA TYR A 9 8.85 4.51 25.40
C TYR A 9 9.45 5.44 24.36
N SER A 10 10.14 4.87 23.37
CA SER A 10 10.67 5.66 22.26
C SER A 10 9.52 6.18 21.38
N ASN A 11 9.75 7.27 20.65
CA ASN A 11 8.78 7.76 19.66
C ASN A 11 8.45 6.68 18.62
N ALA A 12 9.42 5.85 18.24
CA ALA A 12 9.20 4.72 17.34
C ALA A 12 8.28 3.66 17.95
N THR A 13 8.46 3.33 19.23
CA THR A 13 7.59 2.41 19.97
C THR A 13 6.16 2.94 20.03
N ILE A 14 6.00 4.22 20.36
CA ILE A 14 4.68 4.87 20.42
C ILE A 14 4.03 4.86 19.04
N ALA A 15 4.75 5.28 17.99
CA ALA A 15 4.24 5.29 16.61
C ALA A 15 3.83 3.89 16.13
N ALA A 16 4.64 2.86 16.43
CA ALA A 16 4.31 1.48 16.09
C ALA A 16 3.04 1.02 16.82
N LEU A 17 2.95 1.23 18.13
CA LEU A 17 1.78 0.85 18.93
C LEU A 17 0.50 1.53 18.43
N THR A 18 0.55 2.85 18.22
CA THR A 18 -0.64 3.61 17.80
C THR A 18 -1.07 3.27 16.37
N THR A 19 -0.11 2.99 15.48
CA THR A 19 -0.39 2.55 14.10
C THR A 19 -1.00 1.14 14.08
N LEU A 20 -0.36 0.19 14.75
CA LEU A 20 -0.77 -1.22 14.75
C LEU A 20 -1.99 -1.49 15.64
N ALA A 21 -2.35 -0.57 16.54
CA ALA A 21 -3.65 -0.54 17.21
C ALA A 21 -4.84 -0.41 16.24
N ARG A 22 -4.57 0.08 15.02
CA ARG A 22 -5.57 0.27 13.96
C ARG A 22 -6.81 1.01 14.46
N GLY A 23 -6.56 2.09 15.20
CA GLY A 23 -7.61 3.00 15.63
C GLY A 23 -8.33 2.62 16.93
N GLY A 24 -7.96 1.56 17.66
CA GLY A 24 -8.69 1.21 18.88
C GLY A 24 -8.02 0.26 19.87
N CYS A 25 -8.76 -0.04 20.92
CA CYS A 25 -8.35 -0.87 22.06
C CYS A 25 -8.03 -2.32 21.65
N TYR A 26 -7.04 -2.94 22.30
CA TYR A 26 -6.58 -4.31 22.03
C TYR A 26 -7.51 -5.38 22.61
N TYR A 27 -8.34 -5.01 23.60
CA TYR A 27 -9.34 -5.92 24.17
C TYR A 27 -10.32 -6.41 23.09
N PRO A 28 -10.57 -7.74 22.98
CA PRO A 28 -11.46 -8.31 21.97
C PRO A 28 -12.86 -7.70 21.98
N GLY A 29 -13.34 -7.28 20.81
CA GLY A 29 -14.67 -6.67 20.65
C GLY A 29 -14.81 -5.22 21.17
N CYS A 30 -13.74 -4.62 21.68
CA CYS A 30 -13.77 -3.22 22.10
C CYS A 30 -13.56 -2.27 20.92
N ASN A 31 -14.50 -1.35 20.72
CA ASN A 31 -14.48 -0.34 19.66
C ASN A 31 -14.13 1.06 20.18
N VAL A 32 -13.55 1.18 21.38
CA VAL A 32 -13.13 2.48 21.91
C VAL A 32 -11.98 3.01 21.06
N PRO A 33 -12.11 4.22 20.48
CA PRO A 33 -11.13 4.75 19.55
C PRO A 33 -9.86 5.20 20.28
N ILE A 34 -8.75 5.15 19.55
CA ILE A 34 -7.44 5.59 20.05
C ILE A 34 -7.36 7.08 20.31
N LEU A 35 -8.07 7.88 19.51
CA LEU A 35 -8.14 9.33 19.63
C LEU A 35 -9.58 9.75 19.91
N ARG A 36 -9.74 10.82 20.68
CA ARG A 36 -10.99 11.58 20.79
C ARG A 36 -10.71 13.04 20.54
N LEU A 37 -11.68 13.73 19.94
CA LEU A 37 -11.66 15.19 19.86
C LEU A 37 -12.38 15.75 21.08
N ILE A 38 -11.71 16.61 21.84
CA ILE A 38 -12.29 17.39 22.94
C ILE A 38 -12.04 18.85 22.58
N ASP A 39 -13.11 19.63 22.46
CA ASP A 39 -13.06 21.04 22.05
C ASP A 39 -12.29 21.28 20.73
N GLY A 40 -12.34 20.31 19.81
CA GLY A 40 -11.65 20.34 18.52
C GLY A 40 -10.19 19.88 18.56
N GLU A 41 -9.64 19.58 19.74
CA GLU A 41 -8.26 19.12 19.89
C GLU A 41 -8.17 17.59 20.05
N PRO A 42 -7.15 16.92 19.46
CA PRO A 42 -6.99 15.48 19.55
C PRO A 42 -6.34 15.06 20.88
N PHE A 43 -7.01 14.15 21.59
CA PHE A 43 -6.51 13.52 22.82
C PHE A 43 -6.34 12.01 22.62
N LEU A 44 -5.22 11.48 23.12
CA LEU A 44 -5.03 10.04 23.24
C LEU A 44 -6.00 9.49 24.28
N ASN A 45 -6.86 8.57 23.85
CA ASN A 45 -7.96 8.02 24.63
C ASN A 45 -7.67 6.57 25.11
N LEU A 46 -6.45 6.08 24.89
CA LEU A 46 -5.97 4.78 25.35
C LEU A 46 -4.68 4.94 26.15
N GLU A 47 -4.41 3.96 26.99
CA GLU A 47 -3.28 3.88 27.90
C GLU A 47 -2.40 2.69 27.51
N ILE A 48 -1.08 2.84 27.68
CA ILE A 48 -0.12 1.75 27.48
C ILE A 48 -0.19 0.82 28.69
N ALA A 49 -0.47 -0.45 28.45
CA ALA A 49 -0.40 -1.53 29.44
C ALA A 49 0.76 -2.46 29.12
N HIS A 50 1.33 -3.07 30.16
CA HIS A 50 2.38 -4.07 30.00
C HIS A 50 1.79 -5.47 30.01
N ILE A 51 2.21 -6.29 29.05
CA ILE A 51 1.86 -7.71 29.00
C ILE A 51 2.50 -8.44 30.17
N ARG A 52 3.82 -8.31 30.33
CA ARG A 52 4.56 -8.73 31.53
C ARG A 52 4.83 -7.51 32.39
N ALA A 53 4.65 -7.65 33.70
CA ALA A 53 4.65 -6.52 34.62
C ALA A 53 5.94 -5.70 34.56
N PHE A 54 5.78 -4.38 34.66
CA PHE A 54 6.90 -3.46 34.77
C PHE A 54 7.59 -3.55 36.15
N GLU A 55 6.81 -3.79 37.20
CA GLU A 55 7.31 -3.95 38.56
C GLU A 55 7.46 -5.44 38.90
N ASP A 56 8.44 -5.79 39.73
CA ASP A 56 8.71 -7.18 40.13
C ASP A 56 7.54 -7.81 40.90
N ASN A 57 6.75 -6.99 41.59
CA ASN A 57 5.55 -7.42 42.34
C ASN A 57 4.24 -7.09 41.59
N GLY A 58 4.31 -6.81 40.29
CA GLY A 58 3.12 -6.56 39.49
C GLY A 58 2.35 -7.85 39.15
N PRO A 59 1.23 -7.75 38.40
CA PRO A 59 0.31 -8.87 38.23
C PRO A 59 0.84 -10.09 37.47
N ARG A 60 1.82 -9.87 36.60
CA ARG A 60 2.40 -10.87 35.69
C ARG A 60 3.92 -10.72 35.65
N PRO A 61 4.62 -10.94 36.78
CA PRO A 61 6.05 -10.71 36.84
C PRO A 61 6.78 -11.73 35.97
N GLU A 62 7.86 -11.32 35.33
CA GLU A 62 8.75 -12.21 34.59
C GLU A 62 10.17 -12.05 35.14
N GLU A 63 10.69 -13.15 35.69
CA GLU A 63 12.03 -13.17 36.27
C GLU A 63 13.09 -13.01 35.17
N GLY A 64 14.09 -12.16 35.43
CA GLY A 64 15.17 -11.90 34.48
C GLY A 64 14.82 -10.95 33.33
N LEU A 65 13.57 -10.47 33.21
CA LEU A 65 13.23 -9.45 32.22
C LEU A 65 13.82 -8.09 32.62
N ASP A 66 14.77 -7.60 31.83
CA ASP A 66 15.43 -6.32 32.08
C ASP A 66 14.55 -5.11 31.75
N ILE A 67 14.99 -3.91 32.13
CA ILE A 67 14.23 -2.68 31.93
C ILE A 67 13.93 -2.38 30.45
N ARG A 68 14.79 -2.84 29.53
CA ARG A 68 14.59 -2.67 28.09
C ARG A 68 13.50 -3.60 27.59
N GLY A 69 13.52 -4.86 28.02
CA GLY A 69 12.49 -5.86 27.74
C GLY A 69 11.13 -5.44 28.29
N ARG A 70 11.07 -4.94 29.53
CA ARG A 70 9.84 -4.42 30.13
C ARG A 70 9.22 -3.29 29.31
N ASN A 71 10.04 -2.36 28.83
CA ASN A 71 9.60 -1.23 28.00
C ASN A 71 9.53 -1.53 26.49
N SER A 72 9.83 -2.77 26.07
CA SER A 72 9.95 -3.11 24.65
C SER A 72 8.58 -3.09 23.97
N PHE A 73 8.55 -2.77 22.67
CA PHE A 73 7.32 -2.80 21.87
C PHE A 73 6.56 -4.13 21.99
N GLY A 74 7.28 -5.25 22.04
CA GLY A 74 6.69 -6.59 22.18
C GLY A 74 5.92 -6.78 23.48
N ASN A 75 6.31 -6.08 24.56
CA ASN A 75 5.70 -6.22 25.87
C ASN A 75 4.55 -5.22 26.12
N LEU A 76 4.11 -4.47 25.11
CA LEU A 76 3.15 -3.38 25.27
C LEU A 76 1.90 -3.57 24.39
N ILE A 77 0.76 -3.19 24.96
CA ILE A 77 -0.55 -3.10 24.27
C ILE A 77 -1.24 -1.79 24.63
N LEU A 78 -2.22 -1.37 23.82
CA LEU A 78 -3.04 -0.19 24.10
C LEU A 78 -4.46 -0.58 24.55
N LEU A 79 -4.84 -0.12 25.74
CA LEU A 79 -6.16 -0.40 26.32
C LEU A 79 -6.87 0.90 26.69
N CYS A 80 -8.20 0.93 26.59
CA CYS A 80 -8.94 2.05 27.18
C CYS A 80 -8.89 1.95 28.71
N THR A 81 -9.12 3.06 29.42
CA THR A 81 -9.02 3.10 30.89
C THR A 81 -9.82 1.99 31.60
N ALA A 82 -10.98 1.60 31.07
CA ALA A 82 -11.78 0.51 31.64
C ALA A 82 -11.08 -0.85 31.54
N HIS A 83 -10.59 -1.22 30.35
CA HIS A 83 -9.90 -2.49 30.14
C HIS A 83 -8.49 -2.49 30.75
N HIS A 84 -7.82 -1.34 30.80
CA HIS A 84 -6.54 -1.18 31.51
C HIS A 84 -6.70 -1.57 32.98
N LYS A 85 -7.67 -0.96 33.67
CA LYS A 85 -8.01 -1.28 35.07
C LYS A 85 -8.48 -2.72 35.27
N LEU A 86 -9.16 -3.30 34.28
CA LEU A 86 -9.61 -4.69 34.35
C LEU A 86 -8.40 -5.65 34.33
N VAL A 87 -7.46 -5.43 33.42
CA VAL A 87 -6.30 -6.30 33.18
C VAL A 87 -5.20 -6.13 34.23
N ASP A 88 -4.99 -4.91 34.74
CA ASP A 88 -3.94 -4.61 35.72
C ASP A 88 -4.47 -4.52 37.17
N GLY A 89 -5.79 -4.65 37.35
CA GLY A 89 -6.45 -4.55 38.65
C GLY A 89 -6.60 -5.86 39.42
N PRO A 90 -7.58 -5.95 40.33
CA PRO A 90 -7.82 -7.13 41.16
C PRO A 90 -8.12 -8.42 40.40
N ARG A 91 -8.59 -8.30 39.15
CA ARG A 91 -8.94 -9.44 38.27
C ARG A 91 -7.80 -9.81 37.31
N SER A 92 -6.61 -9.26 37.52
CA SER A 92 -5.45 -9.48 36.64
C SER A 92 -5.06 -10.95 36.46
N GLY A 93 -5.33 -11.81 37.45
CA GLY A 93 -5.13 -13.26 37.34
C GLY A 93 -5.99 -13.95 36.29
N GLU A 94 -7.04 -13.30 35.77
CA GLU A 94 -7.86 -13.81 34.66
C GLU A 94 -7.22 -13.54 33.28
N PHE A 95 -6.17 -12.73 33.22
CA PHE A 95 -5.55 -12.27 31.98
C PHE A 95 -4.07 -12.64 31.95
N PRO A 96 -3.73 -13.93 31.77
CA PRO A 96 -2.33 -14.36 31.73
C PRO A 96 -1.61 -13.81 30.49
N VAL A 97 -0.27 -13.88 30.50
CA VAL A 97 0.61 -13.31 29.46
C VAL A 97 0.20 -13.78 28.07
N GLU A 98 -0.11 -15.06 27.91
CA GLU A 98 -0.47 -15.69 26.64
C GLU A 98 -1.77 -15.10 26.09
N THR A 99 -2.71 -14.72 26.96
CA THR A 99 -3.96 -14.07 26.55
C THR A 99 -3.67 -12.69 25.97
N LEU A 100 -2.84 -11.89 26.63
CA LEU A 100 -2.51 -10.55 26.18
C LEU A 100 -1.63 -10.55 24.92
N ASP A 101 -0.69 -11.51 24.81
CA ASP A 101 0.09 -11.75 23.59
C ASP A 101 -0.86 -12.11 22.43
N SER A 102 -1.87 -12.96 22.65
CA SER A 102 -2.86 -13.30 21.61
C SER A 102 -3.68 -12.07 21.15
N TRP A 103 -3.99 -11.15 22.06
CA TRP A 103 -4.71 -9.91 21.71
C TRP A 103 -3.84 -8.98 20.88
N LYS A 104 -2.56 -8.87 21.23
CA LYS A 104 -1.57 -8.12 20.45
C LYS A 104 -1.47 -8.68 19.04
N ASP A 105 -1.22 -9.97 18.91
CA ASP A 105 -1.09 -10.64 17.61
C ASP A 105 -2.36 -10.48 16.76
N ALA A 106 -3.54 -10.70 17.35
CA ALA A 106 -4.81 -10.53 16.65
C ALA A 106 -5.04 -9.09 16.18
N ARG A 107 -4.57 -8.09 16.93
CA ARG A 107 -4.74 -6.67 16.58
C ARG A 107 -3.75 -6.23 15.50
N GLU A 108 -2.50 -6.67 15.62
CA GLU A 108 -1.37 -6.11 14.86
C GLU A 108 -1.06 -6.88 13.58
N SER A 109 -1.29 -8.20 13.53
CA SER A 109 -0.85 -9.09 12.44
C SER A 109 -1.29 -8.63 11.04
N GLU A 110 -2.56 -8.29 10.85
CA GLU A 110 -3.06 -7.75 9.57
C GLU A 110 -2.35 -6.45 9.17
N GLY A 111 -2.11 -5.55 10.15
CA GLY A 111 -1.42 -4.29 9.91
C GLY A 111 0.03 -4.50 9.53
N ILE A 112 0.72 -5.43 10.21
CA ILE A 112 2.10 -5.81 9.90
C ILE A 112 2.18 -6.40 8.48
N ASN A 113 1.27 -7.31 8.12
CA ASN A 113 1.21 -7.89 6.79
C ASN A 113 0.96 -6.84 5.70
N ALA A 114 0.04 -5.89 5.96
CA ALA A 114 -0.22 -4.78 5.04
C ALA A 114 1.02 -3.89 4.85
N LEU A 115 1.73 -3.55 5.94
CA LEU A 115 2.95 -2.75 5.89
C LEU A 115 4.12 -3.49 5.20
N ALA A 116 4.26 -4.80 5.44
CA ALA A 116 5.22 -5.62 4.71
C ALA A 116 4.90 -5.65 3.21
N GLY A 117 3.61 -5.77 2.86
CA GLY A 117 3.14 -5.70 1.47
C GLY A 117 3.49 -4.39 0.77
N LEU A 118 3.56 -3.26 1.49
CA LEU A 118 4.01 -1.98 0.93
C LEU A 118 5.50 -1.98 0.57
N THR A 119 6.33 -2.76 1.26
CA THR A 119 7.77 -2.85 0.96
C THR A 119 8.01 -3.56 -0.38
N ASP A 120 7.14 -4.52 -0.71
CA ASP A 120 7.14 -5.23 -1.99
C ASP A 120 6.28 -4.56 -3.07
N LEU A 121 5.61 -3.44 -2.76
CA LEU A 121 4.73 -2.75 -3.70
C LEU A 121 5.56 -1.84 -4.60
N THR A 122 6.07 -2.42 -5.68
CA THR A 122 6.67 -1.68 -6.80
C THR A 122 5.58 -1.11 -7.71
N GLU A 123 5.95 -0.14 -8.55
CA GLU A 123 5.08 0.39 -9.62
C GLU A 123 4.57 -0.74 -10.53
N ASP A 124 5.44 -1.67 -10.91
CA ASP A 124 5.08 -2.84 -11.73
C ASP A 124 4.08 -3.78 -11.02
N LYS A 125 4.25 -4.00 -9.71
CA LYS A 125 3.34 -4.84 -8.93
C LYS A 125 1.99 -4.17 -8.74
N LEU A 126 1.98 -2.86 -8.49
CA LEU A 126 0.76 -2.06 -8.41
C LEU A 126 0.01 -2.06 -9.76
N ALA A 127 0.73 -1.88 -10.87
CA ALA A 127 0.16 -1.93 -12.21
C ALA A 127 -0.46 -3.31 -12.50
N SER A 128 0.21 -4.39 -12.10
CA SER A 128 -0.30 -5.76 -12.25
C SER A 128 -1.58 -5.99 -11.43
N MET A 129 -1.60 -5.53 -10.16
CA MET A 129 -2.78 -5.64 -9.30
C MET A 129 -3.97 -4.84 -9.83
N ILE A 130 -3.75 -3.62 -10.35
CA ILE A 130 -4.80 -2.80 -10.96
C ILE A 130 -5.34 -3.48 -12.22
N GLN A 131 -4.43 -4.01 -13.06
CA GLN A 131 -4.80 -4.72 -14.28
C GLN A 131 -5.65 -5.95 -13.98
N GLU A 132 -5.27 -6.78 -12.99
CA GLU A 132 -6.05 -7.94 -12.56
C GLU A 132 -7.45 -7.55 -12.08
N ALA A 133 -7.56 -6.53 -11.23
CA ALA A 133 -8.85 -6.04 -10.73
C ALA A 133 -9.74 -5.47 -11.87
N GLN A 134 -9.14 -4.83 -12.88
CA GLN A 134 -9.86 -4.36 -14.06
C GLN A 134 -10.39 -5.51 -14.91
N TYR A 135 -9.61 -6.58 -15.11
CA TYR A 135 -10.08 -7.78 -15.81
C TYR A 135 -11.25 -8.44 -15.08
N GLU A 136 -11.17 -8.62 -13.77
CA GLU A 136 -12.26 -9.21 -12.98
C GLU A 136 -13.55 -8.37 -13.06
N LEU A 137 -13.43 -7.04 -13.02
CA LEU A 137 -14.57 -6.14 -13.18
C LEU A 137 -15.25 -6.35 -14.53
N VAL A 138 -14.46 -6.49 -15.59
CA VAL A 138 -14.96 -6.64 -16.96
C VAL A 138 -15.65 -7.99 -17.15
N GLU A 139 -15.06 -9.08 -16.66
CA GLU A 139 -15.71 -10.40 -16.66
C GLU A 139 -17.06 -10.36 -15.91
N ARG A 140 -17.13 -9.64 -14.79
CA ARG A 140 -18.39 -9.51 -14.04
C ARG A 140 -19.45 -8.69 -14.79
N LEU A 141 -19.03 -7.74 -15.63
CA LEU A 141 -19.94 -6.89 -16.40
C LEU A 141 -20.47 -7.57 -17.67
N GLU A 142 -19.75 -8.54 -18.24
CA GLU A 142 -20.15 -9.20 -19.50
C GLU A 142 -21.57 -9.80 -19.46
N PRO A 143 -21.97 -10.59 -18.44
CA PRO A 143 -23.32 -11.16 -18.39
C PRO A 143 -24.43 -10.10 -18.28
N ALA A 144 -24.17 -8.99 -17.58
CA ALA A 144 -25.11 -7.88 -17.48
C ALA A 144 -25.26 -7.14 -18.81
N LEU A 145 -24.16 -6.96 -19.55
CA LEU A 145 -24.15 -6.37 -20.89
C LEU A 145 -24.81 -7.29 -21.92
N ASP A 146 -24.72 -8.62 -21.77
CA ASP A 146 -25.45 -9.59 -22.59
C ASP A 146 -26.96 -9.49 -22.40
N GLU A 147 -27.40 -9.37 -21.15
CA GLU A 147 -28.82 -9.20 -20.86
C GLU A 147 -29.34 -7.84 -21.36
N PHE A 148 -28.57 -6.77 -21.15
CA PHE A 148 -28.93 -5.43 -21.63
C PHE A 148 -29.01 -5.36 -23.17
N ALA A 149 -28.13 -6.09 -23.88
CA ALA A 149 -28.13 -6.15 -25.34
C ALA A 149 -29.44 -6.70 -25.93
N ARG A 150 -30.22 -7.48 -25.17
CA ARG A 150 -31.55 -7.94 -25.60
C ARG A 150 -32.55 -6.81 -25.77
N THR A 151 -32.39 -5.73 -25.00
CA THR A 151 -33.31 -4.59 -24.99
C THR A 151 -32.78 -3.40 -25.81
N ALA A 152 -31.48 -3.14 -25.74
CA ALA A 152 -30.84 -1.99 -26.39
C ALA A 152 -29.49 -2.38 -27.02
N PRO A 153 -29.50 -3.02 -28.20
CA PRO A 153 -28.30 -3.60 -28.79
C PRO A 153 -27.23 -2.56 -29.15
N GLU A 154 -27.60 -1.38 -29.68
CA GLU A 154 -26.60 -0.36 -30.03
C GLU A 154 -25.95 0.26 -28.80
N LEU A 155 -26.71 0.52 -27.73
CA LEU A 155 -26.14 1.04 -26.48
C LEU A 155 -25.26 -0.01 -25.79
N ALA A 156 -25.65 -1.28 -25.82
CA ALA A 156 -24.83 -2.36 -25.30
C ALA A 156 -23.50 -2.48 -26.07
N ALA A 157 -23.52 -2.30 -27.39
CA ALA A 157 -22.30 -2.30 -28.20
C ALA A 157 -21.36 -1.13 -27.84
N LEU A 158 -21.91 0.07 -27.63
CA LEU A 158 -21.14 1.23 -27.14
C LEU A 158 -20.51 0.97 -25.77
N LEU A 159 -21.29 0.46 -24.81
CA LEU A 159 -20.81 0.15 -23.46
C LEU A 159 -19.72 -0.93 -23.46
N ARG A 160 -19.82 -1.93 -24.36
CA ARG A 160 -18.75 -2.93 -24.55
C ARG A 160 -17.46 -2.30 -25.07
N SER A 161 -17.56 -1.32 -25.97
CA SER A 161 -16.38 -0.59 -26.46
C SER A 161 -15.67 0.14 -25.32
N VAL A 162 -16.42 0.88 -24.51
CA VAL A 162 -15.88 1.61 -23.34
C VAL A 162 -15.28 0.64 -22.33
N THR A 163 -15.97 -0.46 -22.04
CA THR A 163 -15.51 -1.47 -21.08
C THR A 163 -14.19 -2.10 -21.54
N ARG A 164 -14.04 -2.43 -22.84
CA ARG A 164 -12.79 -2.93 -23.44
C ARG A 164 -11.66 -1.91 -23.41
N GLU A 165 -11.96 -0.63 -23.65
CA GLU A 165 -10.95 0.43 -23.53
C GLU A 165 -10.44 0.56 -22.10
N ILE A 166 -11.33 0.46 -21.11
CA ILE A 166 -10.97 0.48 -19.68
C ILE A 166 -10.16 -0.78 -19.29
N SER A 167 -10.44 -1.94 -19.89
CA SER A 167 -9.68 -3.17 -19.63
C SER A 167 -8.33 -3.22 -20.36
N ALA A 168 -8.10 -2.35 -21.35
CA ALA A 168 -6.86 -2.29 -22.11
C ALA A 168 -5.88 -1.35 -21.39
N PRO A 169 -4.87 -1.87 -20.65
CA PRO A 169 -3.98 -1.05 -19.83
C PRO A 169 -3.17 -0.05 -20.67
N ARG A 170 -2.99 -0.37 -21.96
CA ARG A 170 -2.29 0.50 -22.93
C ARG A 170 -2.98 1.83 -23.18
N ILE A 171 -4.28 1.94 -22.87
CA ILE A 171 -5.07 3.13 -23.18
C ILE A 171 -5.13 4.10 -21.99
N HIS A 172 -4.91 3.63 -20.76
CA HIS A 172 -5.14 4.47 -19.57
C HIS A 172 -4.02 4.58 -18.52
N GLY A 173 -2.85 3.95 -18.68
CA GLY A 173 -1.77 4.24 -17.72
C GLY A 173 -0.51 3.44 -17.94
N PHE A 174 0.31 3.88 -18.89
CA PHE A 174 1.62 4.48 -18.68
C PHE A 174 1.92 5.17 -20.02
N GLY A 175 2.50 6.36 -20.01
CA GLY A 175 2.87 7.05 -21.25
C GLY A 175 3.60 6.10 -22.19
N MET A 176 3.54 6.36 -23.51
CA MET A 176 4.28 5.56 -24.48
C MET A 176 5.67 5.23 -23.91
N PRO A 177 6.14 3.97 -24.00
CA PRO A 177 7.42 3.56 -23.44
C PRO A 177 8.50 4.60 -23.75
N GLU A 178 9.28 5.02 -22.75
CA GLU A 178 10.21 6.15 -22.91
C GLU A 178 11.18 5.91 -24.08
N ASP A 179 11.56 4.66 -24.30
CA ASP A 179 12.32 4.20 -25.46
C ASP A 179 11.57 4.42 -26.78
N ALA A 180 10.28 4.10 -26.86
CA ALA A 180 9.44 4.38 -28.02
C ALA A 180 9.29 5.88 -28.29
N ILE A 181 9.12 6.72 -27.25
CA ILE A 181 9.07 8.19 -27.38
C ILE A 181 10.42 8.73 -27.88
N ARG A 182 11.53 8.24 -27.31
CA ARG A 182 12.89 8.63 -27.73
C ARG A 182 13.19 8.18 -29.15
N MET A 183 12.81 6.96 -29.53
CA MET A 183 12.94 6.46 -30.90
C MET A 183 12.15 7.31 -31.89
N LEU A 184 10.89 7.63 -31.57
CA LEU A 184 10.05 8.48 -32.41
C LEU A 184 10.62 9.91 -32.53
N SER A 185 11.10 10.48 -31.42
CA SER A 185 11.74 11.80 -31.42
C SER A 185 13.05 11.81 -32.22
N SER A 186 13.86 10.75 -32.15
CA SER A 186 15.09 10.63 -32.94
C SER A 186 14.77 10.52 -34.42
N ALA A 187 13.89 9.59 -34.80
CA ALA A 187 13.46 9.41 -36.17
C ALA A 187 12.88 10.70 -36.76
N SER A 188 12.07 11.44 -36.00
CA SER A 188 11.54 12.73 -36.43
C SER A 188 12.64 13.78 -36.67
N ARG A 189 13.71 13.81 -35.85
CA ARG A 189 14.84 14.73 -36.04
C ARG A 189 15.66 14.35 -37.26
N ASP A 190 15.99 13.07 -37.41
CA ASP A 190 16.77 12.55 -38.53
C ASP A 190 16.08 12.80 -39.88
N LEU A 191 14.75 12.78 -39.89
CA LEU A 191 13.92 13.04 -41.08
C LEU A 191 13.62 14.53 -41.32
N THR A 192 14.02 15.44 -40.43
CA THR A 192 13.71 16.90 -40.53
C THR A 192 14.19 17.51 -41.85
N HIS A 193 15.36 17.11 -42.33
CA HIS A 193 15.99 17.66 -43.53
C HIS A 193 15.81 16.77 -44.77
N LEU A 194 15.02 15.70 -44.66
CA LEU A 194 14.72 14.82 -45.78
C LEU A 194 14.05 15.56 -46.96
N PRO A 195 13.12 16.52 -46.76
CA PRO A 195 12.51 17.27 -47.87
C PRO A 195 13.53 18.10 -48.67
N ASP A 196 14.56 18.62 -48.01
CA ASP A 196 15.59 19.45 -48.64
C ASP A 196 16.67 18.62 -49.36
N THR A 197 17.00 17.46 -48.80
CA THR A 197 18.09 16.60 -49.26
C THR A 197 17.64 15.55 -50.28
N ALA A 198 16.41 15.02 -50.18
CA ALA A 198 15.91 13.99 -51.09
C ALA A 198 15.88 14.42 -52.57
N PRO A 199 15.47 15.66 -52.94
CA PRO A 199 15.52 16.09 -54.34
C PRO A 199 16.95 16.19 -54.89
N GLN A 200 17.91 16.59 -54.05
CA GLN A 200 19.33 16.67 -54.41
C GLN A 200 19.93 15.29 -54.61
N LEU A 201 19.58 14.33 -53.74
CA LEU A 201 20.00 12.93 -53.87
C LEU A 201 19.44 12.28 -55.14
N VAL A 202 18.16 12.52 -55.45
CA VAL A 202 17.53 12.07 -56.71
C VAL A 202 18.23 12.68 -57.92
N LYS A 203 18.59 13.97 -57.86
CA LYS A 203 19.34 14.64 -58.92
C LYS A 203 20.74 14.05 -59.09
N ALA A 204 21.45 13.79 -58.00
CA ALA A 204 22.76 13.15 -58.01
C ALA A 204 22.69 11.71 -58.55
N ALA A 205 21.69 10.92 -58.13
CA ALA A 205 21.47 9.56 -58.62
C ALA A 205 21.16 9.53 -60.12
N ARG A 206 20.31 10.45 -60.61
CA ARG A 206 20.05 10.61 -62.05
C ARG A 206 21.30 11.00 -62.83
N PHE A 207 22.11 11.90 -62.27
CA PHE A 207 23.39 12.31 -62.87
C PHE A 207 24.39 11.15 -62.94
N LEU A 208 24.53 10.37 -61.86
CA LEU A 208 25.38 9.17 -61.84
C LEU A 208 24.90 8.10 -62.84
N THR A 209 23.58 7.95 -63.01
CA THR A 209 23.00 7.02 -64.01
C THR A 209 23.31 7.46 -65.46
N GLN A 210 23.46 8.76 -65.71
CA GLN A 210 23.85 9.28 -67.02
C GLN A 210 25.35 9.08 -67.31
N LEU A 211 26.20 9.17 -66.27
CA LEU A 211 27.63 8.88 -66.38
C LEU A 211 27.93 7.39 -66.62
N TYR A 212 27.01 6.51 -66.22
CA TYR A 212 27.13 5.06 -66.40
C TYR A 212 26.36 4.54 -67.63
N ARG A 213 26.12 5.38 -68.65
CA ARG A 213 25.75 4.87 -69.98
C ARG A 213 27.01 4.30 -70.65
N PRO A 214 27.09 2.98 -70.89
CA PRO A 214 28.20 2.44 -71.66
C PRO A 214 28.10 2.99 -73.10
N ASN A 215 29.21 3.53 -73.61
CA ASN A 215 29.34 3.90 -75.02
C ASN A 215 28.90 2.70 -75.88
N ARG A 216 27.81 2.85 -76.63
CA ARG A 216 27.58 2.12 -77.87
C ARG A 216 27.87 3.05 -79.02
#